data_AF-I3QK22-F1
#
_entry.id   AF-I3QK22-F1
#
_cell.length_a   1.000
_cell.length_b   1.000
_cell.length_c   1.000
_cell.angle_alpha   90.00
_cell.angle_beta   90.00
_cell.angle_gamma   90.00
#
_symmetry.space_group_name_H-M   'P 1'
#
loop_
_entity.id
_entity.type
_entity.pdbx_description
1 polymer ?
#
loop_
_entity_poly.entity_id
_entity_poly.type
_entity_poly.pdbx_seq_one_letter_code
_entity_poly.pdbx_strand_id
1 'polypeptide(L)'
;SETFSKYPIAIAVDRVCTKPYTIEPTNPNEKPLDISVGDVMWLPIFAIHRDPKYYSDPERFDPERFNDDNKNKINPYTFLPFGEGP
;
A
#
# COMPACT_ATOMS: atom_id res chain seq x y z
N SER A 1 -15.05 -4.25 4.65
CA SER A 1 -13.79 -3.56 4.26
C SER A 1 -12.93 -3.21 5.46
N GLU A 2 -13.46 -2.54 6.50
CA GLU A 2 -12.67 -2.20 7.70
C GLU A 2 -11.99 -3.41 8.36
N THR A 3 -12.66 -4.56 8.44
CA THR A 3 -12.04 -5.80 8.94
C THR A 3 -10.79 -6.19 8.18
N PHE A 4 -10.77 -6.06 6.84
CA PHE A 4 -9.59 -6.36 6.02
C PHE A 4 -8.51 -5.28 6.13
N SER A 5 -8.88 -4.04 6.43
CA SER A 5 -7.91 -2.98 6.75
C SER A 5 -7.14 -3.34 8.02
N LYS A 6 -7.85 -3.73 9.09
CA LYS A 6 -7.26 -4.12 10.38
C LYS A 6 -6.55 -5.47 10.33
N TYR A 7 -7.19 -6.46 9.75
CA TYR A 7 -6.77 -7.85 9.77
C TYR A 7 -6.68 -8.36 8.34
N PRO A 8 -5.71 -7.85 7.55
CA PRO A 8 -5.53 -8.30 6.18
C PRO A 8 -5.12 -9.78 6.20
N ILE A 9 -5.68 -10.57 5.29
CA ILE A 9 -5.31 -11.99 5.13
C ILE A 9 -3.85 -12.08 4.65
N ALA A 10 -3.47 -11.23 3.70
CA ALA A 10 -2.10 -11.06 3.25
C ALA A 10 -1.47 -9.85 3.96
N ILE A 11 -0.53 -10.11 4.87
CA ILE A 11 0.19 -9.05 5.60
C ILE A 11 1.06 -8.23 4.65
N ALA A 12 1.56 -8.88 3.61
CA ALA A 12 2.31 -8.27 2.52
C ALA A 12 2.14 -9.11 1.26
N VAL A 13 2.49 -8.52 0.12
CA VAL A 13 2.63 -9.20 -1.16
C VAL A 13 3.98 -8.84 -1.75
N ASP A 14 4.51 -9.71 -2.60
CA ASP A 14 5.76 -9.49 -3.30
C ASP A 14 5.56 -9.35 -4.82
N ARG A 15 6.52 -8.70 -5.47
CA ARG A 15 6.62 -8.60 -6.92
C ARG A 15 8.06 -8.88 -7.33
N VAL A 16 8.24 -9.62 -8.42
CA VAL A 16 9.54 -9.82 -9.04
C VAL A 16 9.71 -8.84 -10.19
N CYS A 17 10.82 -8.12 -10.19
CA CYS A 17 11.16 -7.21 -11.27
C CYS A 17 11.46 -8.01 -12.55
N THR A 18 10.67 -7.80 -13.61
CA THR A 18 10.85 -8.47 -14.90
C THR A 18 11.60 -7.60 -15.93
N LYS A 19 11.76 -6.31 -15.66
CA LYS A 19 12.42 -5.34 -16.55
C LYS A 19 13.16 -4.31 -15.68
N PRO A 20 14.43 -3.99 -15.98
CA PRO A 20 15.18 -3.01 -15.18
C PRO A 20 14.40 -1.70 -15.07
N TYR A 21 14.34 -1.15 -13.86
CA TYR A 21 13.61 0.07 -13.58
C TYR A 21 14.31 0.88 -12.50
N THR A 22 14.29 2.20 -12.61
CA THR A 22 14.82 3.12 -11.61
C THR A 22 13.66 3.90 -11.00
N ILE A 23 13.52 3.82 -9.68
CA ILE A 23 12.62 4.71 -8.94
C ILE A 23 13.37 6.02 -8.74
N GLU A 24 12.88 7.06 -9.41
CA GLU A 24 13.43 8.41 -9.28
C GLU A 24 13.10 9.01 -7.89
N PRO A 25 14.02 9.78 -7.30
CA PRO A 25 13.80 10.41 -6.01
C PRO A 25 12.68 11.45 -6.10
N THR A 26 11.78 11.44 -5.11
CA THR A 26 10.69 12.41 -5.00
C THR A 26 11.02 13.54 -4.02
N ASN A 27 11.91 13.27 -3.06
CA ASN A 27 12.36 14.23 -2.06
C ASN A 27 13.85 14.58 -2.24
N PRO A 28 14.30 15.80 -1.84
CA PRO A 28 15.69 16.24 -2.04
C PRO A 28 16.78 15.36 -1.39
N ASN A 29 16.40 14.56 -0.39
CA ASN A 29 17.33 13.70 0.36
C ASN A 29 17.28 12.23 -0.10
N GLU A 30 16.46 11.91 -1.10
CA GLU A 30 16.37 10.57 -1.67
C GLU A 30 17.41 10.40 -2.78
N LYS A 31 17.87 9.17 -2.96
CA LYS A 31 18.71 8.77 -4.10
C LYS A 31 17.88 7.90 -5.03
N PRO A 32 18.17 7.88 -6.34
CA PRO A 32 17.57 6.93 -7.26
C PRO A 32 17.77 5.50 -6.76
N LEU A 33 16.72 4.68 -6.85
CA LEU A 33 16.77 3.26 -6.52
C LEU A 33 16.67 2.45 -7.80
N ASP A 34 17.80 1.84 -8.18
CA ASP A 34 17.86 0.92 -9.31
C ASP A 34 17.36 -0.46 -8.89
N ILE A 35 16.43 -1.01 -9.66
CA ILE A 35 15.82 -2.32 -9.48
C ILE A 35 16.17 -3.18 -10.68
N SER A 36 16.94 -4.24 -10.42
CA SER A 36 17.40 -5.19 -11.43
C SER A 36 16.38 -6.30 -11.68
N VAL A 37 16.47 -6.96 -12.84
CA VAL A 37 15.65 -8.13 -13.11
C VAL A 37 15.94 -9.23 -12.09
N GLY A 38 14.89 -9.79 -11.49
CA GLY A 38 14.98 -10.79 -10.43
C GLY A 38 14.93 -10.23 -9.02
N ASP A 39 15.06 -8.92 -8.83
CA ASP A 39 14.86 -8.30 -7.52
C ASP A 39 13.42 -8.49 -7.04
N VAL A 40 13.27 -8.78 -5.75
CA VAL A 40 11.97 -8.99 -5.10
C VAL A 40 11.60 -7.74 -4.31
N MET A 41 10.48 -7.14 -4.68
CA MET A 41 9.90 -5.98 -4.04
C MET A 41 8.81 -6.43 -3.07
N TRP A 42 8.95 -6.09 -1.80
CA TRP A 42 7.94 -6.43 -0.78
C TRP A 42 7.05 -5.22 -0.49
N LEU A 43 5.73 -5.42 -0.57
CA LEU A 43 4.72 -4.40 -0.35
C LEU A 43 4.00 -4.68 0.97
N PRO A 44 4.25 -3.91 2.05
CA PRO A 44 3.76 -4.22 3.38
C PRO A 44 2.31 -3.71 3.57
N ILE A 45 1.33 -4.45 3.06
CA ILE A 45 -0.11 -4.13 3.13
C ILE A 45 -0.53 -3.77 4.57
N PHE A 46 -0.14 -4.56 5.56
CA PHE A 46 -0.50 -4.33 6.96
C PHE A 46 -0.02 -2.98 7.49
N ALA A 47 1.17 -2.55 7.10
CA ALA A 47 1.74 -1.27 7.50
C ALA A 47 1.05 -0.11 6.75
N ILE A 48 0.81 -0.26 5.44
CA ILE A 48 0.12 0.75 4.63
C ILE A 48 -1.30 1.00 5.17
N HIS A 49 -2.03 -0.06 5.53
CA HIS A 49 -3.37 0.04 6.12
C HIS A 49 -3.40 0.78 7.47
N ARG A 50 -2.24 0.96 8.12
CA ARG A 50 -2.09 1.63 9.41
C ARG A 50 -1.38 2.97 9.33
N ASP A 51 -0.97 3.39 8.14
CA ASP A 51 -0.24 4.63 8.00
C ASP A 51 -1.20 5.83 8.21
N PRO A 52 -0.96 6.68 9.23
CA PRO A 52 -1.78 7.86 9.49
C PRO A 52 -1.74 8.88 8.36
N LYS A 53 -0.75 8.79 7.45
CA LYS A 53 -0.73 9.57 6.20
C LYS A 53 -1.94 9.27 5.31
N TYR A 54 -2.47 8.05 5.36
CA TYR A 54 -3.55 7.59 4.49
C TYR A 54 -4.87 7.37 5.23
N TYR A 55 -4.82 7.04 6.52
CA TYR A 55 -6.01 6.73 7.31
C TYR A 55 -6.02 7.52 8.62
N SER A 56 -7.04 8.35 8.84
CA SER A 56 -7.23 9.02 10.14
C SER A 56 -7.58 8.00 11.23
N ASP A 57 -6.94 8.10 12.40
CA ASP A 57 -7.07 7.15 13.51
C ASP A 57 -6.94 5.68 13.05
N PRO A 58 -5.79 5.30 12.47
CA PRO A 58 -5.62 4.02 11.78
C PRO A 58 -5.68 2.80 12.72
N GLU A 59 -5.67 3.00 14.04
CA GLU A 59 -5.82 1.94 15.05
C GLU A 59 -7.28 1.75 15.51
N ARG A 60 -8.16 2.75 15.33
CA ARG A 60 -9.59 2.64 15.63
C ARG A 60 -10.34 1.87 14.54
N PHE A 61 -11.15 0.88 14.92
CA PHE A 61 -12.08 0.22 14.02
C PHE A 61 -13.24 1.18 13.67
N ASP A 62 -13.32 1.57 12.40
CA ASP A 62 -14.34 2.48 11.87
C ASP A 62 -15.09 1.85 10.69
N PRO A 63 -16.30 1.30 10.89
CA PRO A 63 -17.09 0.68 9.82
C PRO A 63 -17.38 1.62 8.64
N GLU A 64 -17.49 2.93 8.90
CA GLU A 64 -17.89 3.92 7.91
C GLU A 64 -16.74 4.35 6.99
N ARG A 65 -15.48 4.02 7.34
CA ARG A 65 -14.28 4.41 6.60
C ARG A 65 -14.33 4.04 5.12
N PHE A 66 -14.99 2.93 4.80
CA PHE A 66 -15.06 2.34 3.46
C PHE A 66 -16.49 2.32 2.88
N ASN A 67 -17.41 3.10 3.45
CA ASN A 67 -18.77 3.23 2.92
C ASN A 67 -18.77 4.01 1.59
N ASP A 68 -19.90 4.02 0.88
CA ASP A 68 -19.99 4.63 -0.45
C ASP A 68 -19.65 6.13 -0.46
N ASP A 69 -20.02 6.85 0.60
CA ASP A 69 -19.75 8.29 0.76
C ASP A 69 -18.27 8.62 1.01
N ASN A 70 -17.49 7.65 1.51
CA ASN A 70 -16.07 7.81 1.85
C ASN A 70 -15.11 7.12 0.88
N LYS A 71 -15.59 6.25 -0.01
CA LYS A 71 -14.74 5.52 -0.97
C LYS A 71 -13.85 6.43 -1.82
N ASN A 72 -14.37 7.59 -2.22
CA ASN A 72 -13.63 8.59 -3.00
C ASN A 72 -12.51 9.30 -2.21
N LYS A 73 -12.47 9.17 -0.88
CA LYS A 73 -11.42 9.72 -0.02
C LYS A 73 -10.25 8.76 0.17
N ILE A 74 -10.37 7.52 -0.29
CA ILE A 74 -9.31 6.52 -0.18
C ILE A 74 -8.28 6.79 -1.25
N ASN A 75 -7.03 6.97 -0.82
CA ASN A 75 -5.93 7.15 -1.75
C ASN A 75 -5.72 5.87 -2.58
N PRO A 76 -5.55 5.98 -3.91
CA PRO A 76 -5.27 4.82 -4.73
C PRO A 76 -4.05 4.04 -4.22
N TYR A 77 -4.10 2.71 -4.34
CA TYR A 77 -3.04 1.80 -3.91
C TYR A 77 -2.73 1.77 -2.41
N THR A 78 -3.55 2.38 -1.55
CA THR A 78 -3.35 2.32 -0.10
C THR A 78 -4.27 1.31 0.60
N PHE A 79 -5.40 0.93 -0.02
CA PHE A 79 -6.24 -0.16 0.46
C PHE A 79 -6.11 -1.37 -0.47
N LEU A 80 -5.40 -2.40 -0.02
CA LEU A 80 -4.99 -3.55 -0.83
C LEU A 80 -5.47 -4.89 -0.20
N PRO A 81 -6.76 -5.06 0.11
CA PRO A 81 -7.24 -6.25 0.82
C PRO A 81 -7.01 -7.56 0.04
N PHE A 82 -6.90 -7.47 -1.29
CA PHE A 82 -6.68 -8.59 -2.21
C PHE A 82 -5.52 -8.31 -3.18
N GLY A 83 -4.63 -7.37 -2.84
CA GLY A 83 -3.64 -6.83 -3.77
C GLY A 83 -4.27 -5.91 -4.84
N GLU A 84 -3.51 -5.61 -5.88
CA GLU A 84 -3.92 -4.75 -7.00
C GLU A 84 -3.23 -5.21 -8.29
N GLY A 85 -3.93 -5.21 -9.42
CA GLY A 85 -3.40 -5.59 -10.74
C GLY A 85 -3.17 -7.11 -10.95
N PRO A 86 -2.82 -7.53 -12.19
CA PRO A 86 -2.31 -8.88 -12.51
C PRO A 86 -0.86 -9.09 -12.08
#